data_AF-A0A2N5H4R7-F1
#
_entry.id   AF-A0A2N5H4R7-F1
#
_cell.length_a   1.000
_cell.length_b   1.000
_cell.length_c   1.000
_cell.angle_alpha   90.00
_cell.angle_beta   90.00
_cell.angle_gamma   90.00
#
_symmetry.space_group_name_H-M   'P 1'
#
loop_
_entity.id
_entity.type
_entity.pdbx_description
1 polymer ?
#
loop_
_entity_poly.entity_id
_entity_poly.type
_entity_poly.pdbx_seq_one_letter_code
_entity_poly.pdbx_strand_id
1 'polypeptide(L)'
;MQYAHRKFLVTVNRVKEKGVLETYSGSIPVFPGDMILTDLDGNTFVERETRFNEYYVPVEQIEAKPKKKVNLDEMMKGYAEMGQLVKESNEKDENYIFEPNKAL
;
A
#
# COMPACT_ATOMS: atom_id res chain seq x y z
N MET A 1 -8.38 18.12 -5.05
CA MET A 1 -7.33 17.57 -5.94
C MET A 1 -6.08 17.36 -5.10
N GLN A 2 -5.48 16.17 -5.15
CA GLN A 2 -4.28 15.86 -4.37
C GLN A 2 -3.01 16.16 -5.18
N TYR A 3 -1.97 16.53 -4.46
CA TYR A 3 -0.65 16.77 -4.99
C TYR A 3 0.37 15.98 -4.19
N ALA A 4 1.36 15.44 -4.87
CA ALA A 4 2.47 14.73 -4.26
C ALA A 4 3.70 15.63 -4.18
N HIS A 5 4.26 15.70 -2.98
CA HIS A 5 5.64 16.08 -2.74
C HIS A 5 6.47 14.81 -2.56
N ARG A 6 7.81 14.90 -2.68
CA ARG A 6 8.72 13.75 -2.56
C ARG A 6 8.53 12.90 -1.28
N LYS A 7 7.94 13.46 -0.23
CA LYS A 7 7.78 12.82 1.08
C LYS A 7 6.33 12.60 1.53
N PHE A 8 5.35 13.29 0.94
CA PHE A 8 3.99 13.33 1.49
C PHE A 8 2.98 13.78 0.44
N LEU A 9 1.70 13.49 0.71
CA LEU A 9 0.55 13.92 -0.10
C LEU A 9 -0.16 15.09 0.57
N VAL A 10 -0.65 16.02 -0.24
CA VAL A 10 -1.39 17.20 0.22
C VAL A 10 -2.61 17.48 -0.62
N THR A 11 -3.60 18.09 0.00
CA THR A 11 -4.67 18.82 -0.67
C THR A 11 -4.28 20.30 -0.75
N VAL A 12 -4.66 20.96 -1.85
CA VAL A 12 -4.19 22.32 -2.16
C VAL A 12 -5.36 23.26 -2.37
N ASN A 13 -5.32 24.41 -1.70
CA ASN A 13 -6.25 25.51 -1.87
C ASN A 13 -5.49 26.80 -2.19
N ARG A 14 -5.86 27.47 -3.29
CA ARG A 14 -5.25 28.75 -3.66
C ARG A 14 -5.89 29.89 -2.88
N VAL A 15 -5.05 30.73 -2.29
CA VAL A 15 -5.47 31.94 -1.58
C VAL A 15 -5.91 32.99 -2.59
N LYS A 16 -7.13 33.52 -2.39
CA LYS A 16 -7.73 34.56 -3.26
C LYS A 16 -7.62 35.96 -2.67
N GLU A 17 -7.62 36.07 -1.35
CA GLU A 17 -7.63 37.33 -0.63
C GLU A 17 -6.56 37.33 0.45
N LYS A 18 -6.02 38.51 0.76
CA LYS A 18 -5.07 38.65 1.86
C LYS A 18 -5.77 38.31 3.17
N GLY A 19 -5.11 37.52 4.00
CA GLY A 19 -5.65 37.12 5.28
C GLY A 19 -4.59 36.62 6.23
N VAL A 20 -5.05 35.96 7.28
CA VAL A 20 -4.21 35.27 8.26
C VAL A 20 -4.72 33.84 8.34
N LEU A 21 -3.82 32.88 8.19
CA LEU A 21 -4.08 31.47 8.39
C LEU A 21 -3.63 31.08 9.79
N GLU A 22 -4.56 30.60 10.61
CA GLU A 22 -4.24 29.99 11.89
C GLU A 22 -3.73 28.56 11.65
N THR A 23 -2.50 28.29 12.08
CA THR A 23 -1.87 26.96 12.03
C THR A 23 -1.55 26.49 13.44
N TYR A 24 -1.18 25.21 13.58
CA TYR A 24 -0.72 24.69 14.87
C TYR A 24 0.51 25.43 15.42
N SER A 25 1.39 25.91 14.53
CA SER A 25 2.58 26.69 14.88
C SER A 25 2.31 28.18 15.12
N GLY A 26 1.07 28.64 14.97
CA GLY A 26 0.65 30.04 15.11
C GLY A 26 0.09 30.63 13.82
N SER A 27 -0.14 31.94 13.84
CA SER A 27 -0.80 32.67 12.77
C SER A 27 0.19 33.09 11.67
N ILE A 28 -0.10 32.73 10.42
CA ILE A 28 0.75 33.03 9.25
C ILE A 28 -0.01 33.98 8.32
N PRO A 29 0.56 35.14 7.93
CA PRO A 29 -0.07 35.99 6.92
C PRO A 29 -0.05 35.30 5.55
N VAL A 30 -1.17 35.33 4.85
CA VAL A 30 -1.32 34.77 3.50
C VAL A 30 -1.69 35.86 2.51
N PHE A 31 -1.18 35.74 1.29
CA PHE A 31 -1.39 36.70 0.21
C PHE A 31 -2.06 36.02 -0.99
N PRO A 32 -2.82 36.77 -1.81
CA PRO A 32 -3.37 36.24 -3.06
C PRO A 32 -2.28 35.58 -3.91
N GLY A 33 -2.51 34.33 -4.32
CA GLY A 33 -1.54 33.53 -5.06
C GLY A 33 -0.76 32.52 -4.22
N ASP A 34 -0.75 32.64 -2.89
CA ASP A 34 -0.20 31.61 -2.03
C ASP A 34 -1.04 30.31 -2.10
N MET A 35 -0.40 29.19 -1.83
CA MET A 35 -0.98 27.85 -1.81
C MET A 35 -1.05 27.38 -0.35
N ILE A 36 -2.26 27.15 0.13
CA ILE A 36 -2.51 26.47 1.41
C ILE A 36 -2.51 24.98 1.14
N LEU A 37 -1.58 24.28 1.77
CA LEU A 37 -1.37 22.85 1.64
C LEU A 37 -1.84 22.18 2.94
N THR A 38 -2.63 21.11 2.81
CA THR A 38 -3.11 20.31 3.95
C THR A 38 -2.67 18.87 3.74
N ASP A 39 -1.89 18.32 4.67
CA ASP A 39 -1.50 16.91 4.61
C ASP A 39 -2.65 15.97 5.03
N LEU A 40 -2.39 14.65 5.02
CA LEU A 40 -3.37 13.64 5.41
C LEU A 40 -3.69 13.63 6.91
N ASP A 41 -2.80 14.19 7.74
CA ASP A 41 -2.95 14.28 9.18
C ASP A 41 -3.71 15.57 9.60
N GLY A 42 -4.02 16.44 8.64
CA GLY A 42 -4.74 17.70 8.83
C GLY A 42 -3.84 18.89 9.14
N ASN A 43 -2.51 18.75 9.08
CA ASN A 43 -1.60 19.87 9.27
C ASN A 43 -1.64 20.79 8.05
N THR A 44 -1.72 22.09 8.32
CA THR A 44 -1.78 23.12 7.29
C THR A 44 -0.48 23.92 7.23
N PHE A 45 -0.02 24.20 6.01
CA PHE A 45 1.14 25.02 5.74
C PHE A 45 0.95 25.85 4.47
N VAL A 46 1.75 26.90 4.33
CA VAL A 46 1.67 27.86 3.23
C VAL A 46 2.91 27.74 2.37
N GLU A 47 2.73 27.66 1.07
CA GLU A 47 3.80 27.82 0.09
C GLU A 47 3.45 28.88 -0.96
N ARG A 48 4.48 29.52 -1.52
CA ARG A 48 4.38 30.36 -2.70
C ARG A 48 4.15 29.51 -3.93
N GLU A 49 3.40 30.07 -4.89
CA GLU A 49 3.10 29.42 -6.17
C GLU A 49 4.35 28.95 -6.92
N THR A 50 5.46 29.70 -6.86
CA THR A 50 6.71 29.34 -7.55
C THR A 50 7.31 28.04 -7.02
N ARG A 51 7.40 27.88 -5.70
CA ARG A 51 7.92 26.67 -5.07
C ARG A 51 6.92 25.52 -5.17
N PHE A 52 5.63 25.81 -5.07
CA PHE A 52 4.60 24.81 -5.28
C PHE A 52 4.75 24.15 -6.67
N ASN A 53 4.88 24.96 -7.71
CA ASN A 53 5.03 24.46 -9.09
C ASN A 53 6.34 23.71 -9.34
N GLU A 54 7.39 23.98 -8.55
CA GLU A 54 8.69 23.32 -8.67
C GLU A 54 8.69 21.92 -7.99
N TYR A 55 8.01 21.79 -6.85
CA TYR A 55 8.14 20.62 -5.98
C TYR A 55 6.91 19.71 -5.91
N TYR A 56 5.76 20.15 -6.42
CA TYR A 56 4.50 19.42 -6.31
C TYR A 56 3.97 18.99 -7.68
N VAL A 57 3.53 17.74 -7.76
CA VAL A 57 2.89 17.19 -8.96
C VAL A 57 1.48 16.74 -8.64
N PRO A 58 0.50 17.00 -9.52
CA PRO A 58 -0.87 16.56 -9.31
C PRO A 58 -0.95 15.03 -9.36
N VAL A 59 -1.72 14.44 -8.45
CA VAL A 59 -1.92 12.99 -8.39
C VAL A 59 -3.40 12.64 -8.22
N GLU A 60 -3.81 11.55 -8.84
CA GLU A 60 -5.13 10.97 -8.65
C GLU A 60 -5.09 9.94 -7.51
N GLN A 61 -6.07 10.01 -6.62
CA GLN A 61 -6.23 9.01 -5.58
C GLN A 61 -6.89 7.78 -6.19
N ILE A 62 -6.10 6.73 -6.40
CA ILE A 62 -6.62 5.43 -6.82
C ILE A 62 -7.09 4.69 -5.58
N GLU A 63 -8.38 4.35 -5.50
CA GLU A 63 -8.86 3.44 -4.47
C GLU A 63 -8.15 2.09 -4.64
N ALA A 64 -7.31 1.74 -3.67
CA ALA A 64 -6.63 0.46 -3.68
C ALA A 64 -7.68 -0.64 -3.65
N LYS A 65 -7.68 -1.51 -4.68
CA LYS A 65 -8.50 -2.73 -4.66
C LYS A 65 -8.24 -3.45 -3.34
N PRO A 66 -9.28 -3.88 -2.61
CA PRO A 66 -9.10 -4.55 -1.33
C PRO A 66 -8.14 -5.72 -1.55
N LYS A 67 -7.05 -5.76 -0.78
CA LYS A 67 -6.15 -6.91 -0.80
C LYS A 67 -7.01 -8.14 -0.51
N LYS A 68 -6.98 -9.11 -1.42
CA LYS A 68 -7.70 -10.39 -1.24
C LYS A 68 -7.25 -10.95 0.11
N LYS A 69 -8.18 -11.04 1.07
CA LYS A 69 -7.88 -11.61 2.38
C LYS A 69 -7.39 -13.04 2.16
N VAL A 70 -6.24 -13.37 2.74
CA VAL A 70 -5.72 -14.74 2.71
C VAL A 70 -6.71 -15.61 3.50
N ASN A 71 -7.26 -16.64 2.86
CA ASN A 71 -8.16 -17.59 3.51
C ASN A 71 -7.31 -18.68 4.18
N LEU A 72 -7.07 -18.54 5.49
CA LEU A 72 -6.26 -19.51 6.25
C LEU A 72 -6.84 -20.92 6.18
N ASP A 73 -8.17 -21.08 6.13
CA ASP A 73 -8.81 -22.40 6.09
C ASP A 73 -8.54 -23.13 4.78
N GLU A 74 -8.57 -22.41 3.65
CA GLU A 74 -8.19 -22.96 2.34
C GLU A 74 -6.71 -23.35 2.31
N MET A 75 -5.84 -22.56 2.93
CA MET A 75 -4.41 -22.89 3.02
C MET A 75 -4.19 -24.15 3.87
N MET A 76 -4.84 -24.26 5.03
CA MET A 76 -4.74 -25.43 5.90
C MET A 76 -5.23 -26.69 5.21
N LYS A 77 -6.35 -26.62 4.46
CA LYS A 77 -6.84 -27.73 3.65
C LYS A 77 -5.82 -28.16 2.60
N GLY A 78 -5.22 -27.20 1.88
CA GLY A 78 -4.18 -27.50 0.89
C GLY A 78 -2.98 -28.23 1.49
N TYR A 79 -2.50 -27.82 2.68
CA TYR A 79 -1.41 -28.53 3.37
C TYR A 79 -1.81 -29.94 3.83
N ALA A 80 -3.04 -30.12 4.32
CA ALA A 80 -3.53 -31.42 4.75
C ALA A 80 -3.66 -32.41 3.58
N GLU A 81 -4.18 -31.96 2.43
CA GLU A 81 -4.31 -32.76 1.20
C GLU A 81 -2.93 -33.21 0.68
N MET A 82 -1.94 -32.31 0.67
CA MET A 82 -0.57 -32.67 0.28
C MET A 82 0.04 -33.70 1.22
N GLY A 83 -0.23 -33.61 2.52
CA GLY A 83 0.21 -34.61 3.51
C GLY A 83 -0.44 -35.98 3.29
N GLN A 84 -1.70 -36.03 2.88
CA GLN A 84 -2.39 -37.28 2.54
C GLN A 84 -1.82 -37.91 1.27
N LEU A 85 -1.60 -37.12 0.22
CA LEU A 85 -1.01 -37.59 -1.04
C LEU A 85 0.37 -38.21 -0.83
N VAL A 86 1.22 -37.63 0.04
CA VAL A 86 2.53 -38.18 0.37
C VAL A 86 2.41 -39.51 1.12
N LYS A 87 1.46 -39.63 2.05
CA LYS A 87 1.20 -40.90 2.77
C LYS A 87 0.74 -42.00 1.82
N GLU A 88 -0.24 -41.70 0.96
CA GLU A 88 -0.76 -42.66 -0.01
C GLU A 88 0.28 -43.08 -1.06
N SER A 89 1.22 -42.19 -1.39
CA SER A 89 2.34 -42.51 -2.28
C SER A 89 3.31 -43.50 -1.60
N ASN A 90 3.66 -43.25 -0.34
CA ASN A 90 4.57 -44.10 0.42
C ASN A 90 3.95 -45.48 0.73
N GLU A 91 2.66 -45.56 1.06
CA GLU A 91 1.97 -46.83 1.33
C GLU A 91 1.82 -47.71 0.06
N LYS A 92 1.83 -47.12 -1.14
CA LYS A 92 1.79 -47.89 -2.40
C LYS A 92 3.16 -48.48 -2.78
N ASP A 93 4.26 -47.90 -2.32
CA ASP A 93 5.61 -48.37 -2.61
C ASP A 93 6.06 -49.54 -1.72
N GLU A 94 5.37 -49.82 -0.60
CA GLU A 94 5.71 -50.92 0.33
C GLU A 94 5.36 -52.33 -0.19
N ASN A 95 4.66 -52.46 -1.32
CA ASN A 95 4.27 -53.75 -1.92
C ASN A 95 5.27 -54.31 -2.95
N TYR A 96 6.48 -53.77 -3.07
CA TYR A 96 7.50 -54.31 -3.97
C TYR A 96 8.24 -55.50 -3.31
N ILE A 97 7.72 -56.71 -3.49
CA ILE A 97 8.42 -57.96 -3.10
C ILE A 97 9.58 -58.18 -4.08
N PHE A 98 10.82 -58.00 -3.61
CA PHE A 98 12.02 -58.35 -4.35
C PHE A 98 12.16 -59.87 -4.40
N GLU A 99 11.87 -60.51 -5.53
CA GLU A 99 12.24 -61.92 -5.76
C GLU A 99 13.68 -62.00 -6.28
N PRO A 100 14.65 -62.50 -5.49
CA PRO A 100 16.00 -62.68 -5.99
C PRO A 100 16.03 -63.87 -6.96
N ASN A 101 16.30 -63.58 -8.24
CA ASN A 101 16.47 -64.59 -9.29
C ASN A 101 17.48 -65.67 -8.87
N LYS A 102 17.06 -66.95 -8.97
CA LYS A 102 17.92 -68.14 -8.84
C LYS A 102 19.06 -68.07 -9.86
N ALA A 103 20.29 -68.10 -9.39
CA ALA A 103 21.49 -68.22 -10.22
C ALA A 103 21.53 -69.60 -10.90
N LEU A 104 21.80 -69.60 -12.22
CA LEU A 104 22.15 -70.75 -13.05
C LEU A 104 23.57 -71.23 -12.76
#